data_AF-A0A2M7A8B0-F1
#
_entry.id   AF-A0A2M7A8B0-F1
#
_cell.length_a   1.000
_cell.length_b   1.000
_cell.length_c   1.000
_cell.angle_alpha   90.00
_cell.angle_beta   90.00
_cell.angle_gamma   90.00
#
_symmetry.space_group_name_H-M   'P 1'
#
loop_
_entity.id
_entity.type
_entity.pdbx_description
1 polymer ?
#
loop_
_entity_poly.entity_id
_entity_poly.type
_entity_poly.pdbx_seq_one_letter_code
_entity_poly.pdbx_strand_id
1 'polypeptide(L)'
;MILSQKRTIKRGVLLAVLAAFTFPIVDLTATPSTSADGSLTVGYVDLDALLEGYEKYQKVNKDFKAYQATGKQKILARRFLTWDEWKQLDSLEERIDKGEKLKDPDAKEYARLKNLSEGQETRLKELQGIREPSDDQKRERQELESLEKSNSSRLQQLGQDLARKGNETFSKLLAELQDNVRKAIAETAQAKSLKLVLDKKRLLWADATIEITEDILKLLNAH
;
A
#
# COMPACT_ATOMS: atom_id res chain seq x y z
N MET A 1 55.48 -4.70 43.06
CA MET A 1 55.69 -3.50 42.22
C MET A 1 54.30 -2.90 41.98
N ILE A 2 53.72 -2.15 42.93
CA ILE A 2 53.90 -0.70 43.23
C ILE A 2 53.74 0.10 41.91
N LEU A 3 52.83 1.05 41.68
CA LEU A 3 52.28 2.19 42.42
C LEU A 3 50.84 2.47 41.88
N SER A 4 49.82 2.80 42.67
CA SER A 4 49.61 4.05 43.43
C SER A 4 49.60 5.33 42.58
N GLN A 5 48.44 5.95 42.41
CA GLN A 5 48.34 7.41 42.53
C GLN A 5 46.98 7.82 43.12
N LYS A 6 46.96 7.96 44.46
CA LYS A 6 46.16 8.97 45.14
C LYS A 6 46.80 10.33 44.87
N ARG A 7 46.03 11.36 44.51
CA ARG A 7 46.30 12.75 44.92
C ARG A 7 45.00 13.54 45.15
N THR A 8 44.64 13.62 46.42
CA THR A 8 44.00 14.77 47.08
C THR A 8 44.79 16.06 46.89
N ILE A 9 44.14 17.22 47.17
CA ILE A 9 44.62 18.56 47.62
C ILE A 9 44.00 19.65 46.72
N LYS A 10 43.45 20.80 47.16
CA LYS A 10 43.16 21.41 48.47
C LYS A 10 42.18 22.58 48.23
N ARG A 11 41.49 22.92 49.32
CA ARG A 11 40.69 24.10 49.67
C ARG A 11 41.16 25.47 49.13
N GLY A 12 40.19 26.30 48.73
CA GLY A 12 40.04 27.73 49.06
C GLY A 12 38.54 27.98 49.30
N VAL A 13 38.01 28.50 50.41
CA VAL A 13 38.21 29.81 51.09
C VAL A 13 37.89 30.93 50.09
N LEU A 14 36.94 31.87 50.24
CA LEU A 14 36.10 32.49 51.29
C LEU A 14 34.95 33.19 50.48
N LEU A 15 33.73 33.53 50.93
CA LEU A 15 33.37 34.64 51.81
C LEU A 15 31.83 34.79 51.76
N ALA A 16 31.22 35.12 52.89
CA ALA A 16 29.78 35.27 53.14
C ALA A 16 29.19 36.57 52.58
N VAL A 17 27.87 36.60 52.34
CA VAL A 17 26.95 37.70 52.76
C VAL A 17 25.55 37.14 53.00
N LEU A 18 24.99 37.48 54.17
CA LEU A 18 23.62 37.26 54.63
C LEU A 18 22.58 37.96 53.74
N ALA A 19 21.44 37.30 53.53
CA ALA A 19 20.15 37.99 53.49
C ALA A 19 19.09 37.06 54.08
N ALA A 20 18.74 37.32 55.34
CA ALA A 20 17.61 36.69 56.01
C ALA A 20 16.32 37.28 55.43
N PHE A 21 15.61 36.50 54.62
CA PHE A 21 14.19 36.72 54.33
C PHE A 21 13.42 35.56 54.96
N THR A 22 12.84 35.82 56.13
CA THR A 22 11.86 34.94 56.75
C THR A 22 10.54 35.05 55.99
N PHE A 23 10.32 34.13 55.04
CA PHE A 23 8.99 33.89 54.50
C PHE A 23 8.20 32.98 55.45
N PRO A 24 6.89 33.17 55.60
CA PRO A 24 6.05 32.29 56.41
C PRO A 24 6.15 30.85 55.87
N ILE A 25 6.37 29.90 56.78
CA ILE A 25 6.20 28.48 56.50
C ILE A 25 4.73 28.28 56.19
N VAL A 26 4.38 28.26 54.90
CA VAL A 26 3.16 27.58 54.46
C VAL A 26 3.43 26.11 54.76
N ASP A 27 2.72 25.58 55.74
CA ASP A 27 2.70 24.16 56.02
C ASP A 27 2.01 23.48 54.83
N LEU A 28 2.80 23.25 53.80
CA LEU A 28 2.46 22.37 52.70
C LEU A 28 2.53 20.98 53.31
N THR A 29 1.44 20.59 53.97
CA THR A 29 1.10 19.19 54.12
C THR A 29 0.98 18.66 52.70
N ALA A 30 2.13 18.23 52.17
CA ALA A 30 2.21 17.36 51.03
C ALA A 30 1.44 16.13 51.47
N THR A 31 0.15 16.11 51.12
CA THR A 31 -0.58 14.88 50.95
C THR A 31 0.35 14.01 50.13
N PRO A 32 0.80 12.86 50.65
CA PRO A 32 1.54 11.94 49.81
C PRO A 32 0.61 11.65 48.65
N SER A 33 0.96 12.19 47.47
CA SER A 33 0.37 11.77 46.22
C SER A 33 0.59 10.28 46.21
N THR A 34 -0.46 9.55 46.54
CA THR A 34 -0.50 8.12 46.41
C THR A 34 -0.27 7.93 44.92
N SER A 35 0.95 7.53 44.55
CA SER A 35 1.22 7.04 43.22
C SER A 35 0.13 6.02 42.97
N ALA A 36 -0.83 6.36 42.12
CA ALA A 36 -1.87 5.44 41.71
C ALA A 36 -1.13 4.19 41.28
N ASP A 37 -1.41 3.09 41.98
CA ASP A 37 -0.84 1.78 41.72
C ASP A 37 -1.13 1.48 40.25
N GLY A 38 -0.13 1.75 39.41
CA GLY A 38 -0.31 2.01 38.00
C GLY A 38 -0.36 0.68 37.27
N SER A 39 -1.42 -0.10 37.50
CA SER A 39 -1.62 -1.37 36.81
C SER A 39 -1.55 -1.09 35.30
N LEU A 40 -0.53 -1.64 34.65
CA LEU A 40 -0.36 -1.51 33.21
C LEU A 40 -1.53 -2.24 32.54
N THR A 41 -2.49 -1.48 32.01
CA THR A 41 -3.60 -2.02 31.23
C THR A 41 -3.13 -2.30 29.80
N VAL A 42 -3.17 -3.56 29.41
CA VAL A 42 -2.70 -4.05 28.11
C VAL A 42 -3.88 -4.62 27.33
N GLY A 43 -3.97 -4.30 26.04
CA GLY A 43 -4.79 -5.05 25.10
C GLY A 43 -3.94 -5.57 23.95
N TYR A 44 -4.54 -6.40 23.09
CA TYR A 44 -3.89 -6.81 21.86
C TYR A 44 -4.83 -6.78 20.66
N VAL A 45 -4.25 -6.67 19.47
CA VAL A 45 -4.96 -6.63 18.20
C VAL A 45 -4.37 -7.68 17.25
N ASP A 46 -5.24 -8.41 16.59
CA ASP A 46 -4.90 -9.25 15.46
C ASP A 46 -4.89 -8.39 14.19
N LEU A 47 -3.70 -7.91 13.78
CA LEU A 47 -3.59 -7.02 12.61
C LEU A 47 -3.96 -7.72 11.30
N ASP A 48 -3.79 -9.04 11.21
CA ASP A 48 -4.17 -9.78 10.00
C ASP A 48 -5.69 -9.87 9.92
N ALA A 49 -6.35 -10.31 10.99
CA ALA A 49 -7.82 -10.35 11.04
C ALA A 49 -8.43 -8.94 10.88
N LEU A 50 -7.78 -7.91 11.41
CA LEU A 50 -8.18 -6.52 11.22
C LEU A 50 -8.14 -6.10 9.74
N LEU A 51 -7.05 -6.39 9.03
CA LEU A 51 -6.93 -6.08 7.61
C LEU A 51 -7.88 -6.93 6.75
N GLU A 52 -8.08 -8.20 7.12
CA GLU A 52 -9.03 -9.09 6.47
C GLU A 52 -10.47 -8.60 6.65
N GLY A 53 -10.85 -8.07 7.81
CA GLY A 53 -12.19 -7.57 8.11
C GLY A 53 -12.45 -6.11 7.71
N TYR A 54 -11.42 -5.34 7.37
CA TYR A 54 -11.57 -3.93 7.02
C TYR A 54 -12.05 -3.75 5.57
N GLU A 55 -13.30 -3.33 5.41
CA GLU A 55 -13.98 -3.27 4.10
C GLU A 55 -13.27 -2.36 3.10
N LYS A 56 -12.76 -1.21 3.55
CA LYS A 56 -12.02 -0.27 2.69
C LYS A 56 -10.73 -0.90 2.18
N TYR A 57 -10.01 -1.66 3.02
CA TYR A 57 -8.82 -2.39 2.60
C TYR A 57 -9.16 -3.47 1.57
N GLN A 58 -10.21 -4.27 1.81
CA GLN A 58 -10.68 -5.27 0.85
C GLN A 58 -11.00 -4.64 -0.50
N LYS A 59 -11.70 -3.50 -0.51
CA LYS A 59 -12.05 -2.76 -1.73
C LYS A 59 -10.81 -2.30 -2.48
N VAL A 60 -9.86 -1.65 -1.79
CA VAL A 60 -8.61 -1.18 -2.41
C VAL A 60 -7.81 -2.34 -3.02
N ASN A 61 -7.73 -3.48 -2.32
CA ASN A 61 -7.05 -4.66 -2.85
C ASN A 61 -7.77 -5.26 -4.07
N LYS A 62 -9.10 -5.32 -4.05
CA LYS A 62 -9.92 -5.77 -5.19
C LYS A 62 -9.73 -4.87 -6.40
N ASP A 63 -9.80 -3.55 -6.20
CA ASP A 63 -9.64 -2.56 -7.26
C ASP A 63 -8.23 -2.61 -7.85
N PHE A 64 -7.20 -2.81 -7.02
CA PHE A 64 -5.83 -2.97 -7.49
C PHE A 64 -5.62 -4.25 -8.31
N LYS A 65 -6.20 -5.38 -7.89
CA LYS A 65 -6.20 -6.62 -8.69
C LYS A 65 -6.92 -6.44 -10.03
N ALA A 66 -8.05 -5.75 -10.04
CA ALA A 66 -8.78 -5.42 -11.26
C ALA A 66 -7.96 -4.50 -12.18
N TYR A 67 -7.25 -3.53 -11.61
CA TYR A 67 -6.32 -2.66 -12.34
C TYR A 67 -5.20 -3.47 -13.01
N GLN A 68 -4.56 -4.39 -12.28
CA GLN A 68 -3.52 -5.27 -12.83
C GLN A 68 -4.04 -6.16 -13.96
N ALA A 69 -5.22 -6.77 -13.78
CA ALA A 69 -5.85 -7.59 -14.80
C ALA A 69 -6.18 -6.76 -16.06
N THR A 70 -6.74 -5.58 -15.88
CA THR A 70 -7.04 -4.65 -16.98
C THR A 70 -5.76 -4.20 -17.68
N GLY A 71 -4.70 -3.88 -16.94
CA GLY A 71 -3.39 -3.52 -17.49
C GLY A 71 -2.79 -4.64 -18.34
N LYS A 72 -2.86 -5.90 -17.88
CA LYS A 72 -2.46 -7.06 -18.68
C LYS A 72 -3.25 -7.16 -19.98
N GLN A 73 -4.57 -6.97 -19.92
CA GLN A 73 -5.42 -6.97 -21.12
C GLN A 73 -5.08 -5.83 -22.08
N LYS A 74 -4.77 -4.63 -21.56
CA LYS A 74 -4.33 -3.49 -22.39
C LYS A 74 -3.04 -3.82 -23.16
N ILE A 75 -2.08 -4.49 -22.52
CA ILE A 75 -0.83 -4.92 -23.16
C ILE A 75 -1.12 -5.98 -24.24
N LEU A 76 -1.91 -7.02 -23.91
CA LEU A 76 -2.21 -8.10 -24.85
C LEU A 76 -2.96 -7.61 -26.09
N ALA A 77 -3.95 -6.73 -25.91
CA ALA A 77 -4.72 -6.15 -27.01
C ALA A 77 -3.87 -5.38 -28.02
N ARG A 78 -2.67 -4.93 -27.63
CA ARG A 78 -1.76 -4.09 -28.42
C ARG A 78 -0.61 -4.86 -29.08
N ARG A 79 -0.47 -6.16 -28.82
CA ARG A 79 0.70 -6.95 -29.24
C ARG A 79 0.93 -6.94 -30.75
N PHE A 80 -0.14 -7.04 -31.52
CA PHE A 80 -0.10 -7.17 -32.98
C PHE A 80 -0.83 -6.03 -33.71
N LEU A 81 -1.16 -4.93 -33.01
CA LEU A 81 -1.76 -3.77 -33.66
C LEU A 81 -0.73 -3.01 -34.48
N THR A 82 -1.18 -2.46 -35.61
CA THR A 82 -0.45 -1.39 -36.30
C THR A 82 -0.41 -0.13 -35.43
N TRP A 83 0.46 0.83 -35.77
CA TRP A 83 0.55 2.08 -35.01
C TRP A 83 -0.74 2.90 -35.03
N ASP A 84 -1.47 2.90 -36.15
CA ASP A 84 -2.71 3.64 -36.27
C ASP A 84 -3.85 2.97 -35.50
N GLU A 85 -3.95 1.64 -35.56
CA GLU A 85 -4.89 0.87 -34.73
C GLU A 85 -4.62 1.02 -33.25
N TRP A 86 -3.34 1.06 -32.85
CA TRP A 86 -2.95 1.34 -31.46
C TRP A 86 -3.46 2.70 -31.02
N LYS A 87 -3.17 3.77 -31.78
CA LYS A 87 -3.62 5.14 -31.45
C LYS A 87 -5.15 5.24 -31.42
N GLN A 88 -5.83 4.54 -32.32
CA GLN A 88 -7.28 4.49 -32.34
C GLN A 88 -7.84 3.81 -31.08
N LEU A 89 -7.26 2.68 -30.67
CA LEU A 89 -7.63 2.01 -29.43
C LEU A 89 -7.37 2.89 -28.20
N ASP A 90 -6.22 3.58 -28.14
CA ASP A 90 -5.90 4.52 -27.07
C ASP A 90 -6.94 5.66 -26.99
N SER A 91 -7.33 6.22 -28.13
CA SER A 91 -8.34 7.29 -28.18
C SER A 91 -9.73 6.81 -27.70
N LEU A 92 -10.13 5.60 -28.09
CA LEU A 92 -11.39 5.01 -27.65
C LEU A 92 -11.38 4.68 -26.14
N GLU A 93 -10.27 4.14 -25.63
CA GLU A 93 -10.11 3.89 -24.20
C GLU A 93 -10.10 5.19 -23.39
N GLU A 94 -9.46 6.26 -23.88
CA GLU A 94 -9.45 7.56 -23.20
C GLU A 94 -10.87 8.15 -23.07
N ARG A 95 -11.70 8.00 -24.09
CA ARG A 95 -13.12 8.42 -24.05
C ARG A 95 -13.90 7.63 -23.00
N ILE A 96 -13.71 6.32 -22.95
CA ILE A 96 -14.32 5.44 -21.92
C ILE A 96 -13.84 5.85 -20.52
N ASP A 97 -12.55 6.09 -20.34
CA ASP A 97 -11.96 6.49 -19.06
C ASP A 97 -12.50 7.86 -18.59
N LYS A 98 -12.93 8.73 -19.52
CA LYS A 98 -13.64 10.00 -19.24
C LYS A 98 -15.15 9.84 -18.98
N GLY A 99 -15.66 8.60 -19.00
CA GLY A 99 -17.08 8.29 -18.74
C GLY A 99 -17.97 8.34 -19.99
N GLU A 100 -17.40 8.43 -21.19
CA GLU A 100 -18.18 8.41 -22.42
C GLU A 100 -18.69 7.00 -22.73
N LYS A 101 -20.00 6.88 -23.02
CA LYS A 101 -20.59 5.66 -23.56
C LYS A 101 -20.43 5.64 -25.07
N LEU A 102 -19.49 4.82 -25.56
CA LEU A 102 -19.31 4.60 -27.00
C LEU A 102 -20.63 4.09 -27.63
N LYS A 103 -20.97 4.67 -28.78
CA LYS A 103 -22.10 4.25 -29.62
C LYS A 103 -21.56 3.65 -30.92
N ASP A 104 -22.42 3.02 -31.70
CA ASP A 104 -22.05 2.62 -33.06
C ASP A 104 -21.70 3.87 -33.89
N PRO A 105 -20.62 3.86 -34.71
CA PRO A 105 -19.75 2.71 -35.04
C PRO A 105 -18.59 2.44 -34.06
N ASP A 106 -18.26 3.39 -33.17
CA ASP A 106 -17.09 3.33 -32.28
C ASP A 106 -17.09 2.11 -31.34
N ALA A 107 -18.25 1.70 -30.85
CA ALA A 107 -18.37 0.53 -29.99
C ALA A 107 -17.92 -0.78 -30.68
N LYS A 108 -18.25 -0.92 -31.98
CA LYS A 108 -17.84 -2.08 -32.79
C LYS A 108 -16.35 -2.05 -33.06
N GLU A 109 -15.81 -0.88 -33.37
CA GLU A 109 -14.39 -0.72 -33.66
C GLU A 109 -13.53 -0.95 -32.40
N TYR A 110 -13.97 -0.46 -31.25
CA TYR A 110 -13.36 -0.76 -29.96
C TYR A 110 -13.30 -2.27 -29.69
N ALA A 111 -14.42 -2.98 -29.89
CA ALA A 111 -14.49 -4.42 -29.72
C ALA A 111 -13.58 -5.16 -30.72
N ARG A 112 -13.53 -4.72 -31.98
CA ARG A 112 -12.62 -5.29 -33.00
C ARG A 112 -11.17 -5.15 -32.56
N LEU A 113 -10.72 -3.94 -32.24
CA LEU A 113 -9.34 -3.63 -31.86
C LEU A 113 -8.90 -4.39 -30.61
N LYS A 114 -9.76 -4.52 -29.60
CA LYS A 114 -9.43 -5.27 -28.37
C LYS A 114 -9.15 -6.75 -28.60
N ASN A 115 -9.83 -7.36 -29.58
CA ASN A 115 -9.72 -8.79 -29.84
C ASN A 115 -8.78 -9.12 -31.02
N LEU A 116 -8.36 -8.12 -31.80
CA LEU A 116 -7.55 -8.32 -33.00
C LEU A 116 -6.22 -9.04 -32.70
N SER A 117 -5.51 -8.59 -31.67
CA SER A 117 -4.22 -9.17 -31.30
C SER A 117 -4.33 -10.64 -30.85
N GLU A 118 -5.44 -11.06 -30.24
CA GLU A 118 -5.65 -12.46 -29.84
C GLU A 118 -5.83 -13.36 -31.07
N GLY A 119 -6.60 -12.89 -32.06
CA GLY A 119 -6.75 -13.57 -33.34
C GLY A 119 -5.42 -13.68 -34.09
N GLN A 120 -4.65 -12.59 -34.13
CA GLN A 120 -3.31 -12.56 -34.75
C GLN A 120 -2.31 -13.46 -34.02
N GLU A 121 -2.36 -13.55 -32.68
CA GLU A 121 -1.53 -14.48 -31.92
C GLU A 121 -1.84 -15.94 -32.26
N THR A 122 -3.12 -16.28 -32.30
CA THR A 122 -3.58 -17.63 -32.68
C THR A 122 -3.11 -17.97 -34.08
N ARG A 123 -3.29 -17.04 -35.02
CA ARG A 123 -2.87 -17.18 -36.41
C ARG A 123 -1.36 -17.36 -36.55
N LEU A 124 -0.56 -16.59 -35.81
CA LEU A 124 0.89 -16.73 -35.81
C LEU A 124 1.32 -18.13 -35.33
N LYS A 125 0.72 -18.63 -34.24
CA LYS A 125 1.00 -19.99 -33.73
C LYS A 125 0.66 -21.07 -34.75
N GLU A 126 -0.48 -20.94 -35.43
CA GLU A 126 -0.85 -21.84 -36.53
C GLU A 126 0.20 -21.83 -37.63
N LEU A 127 0.59 -20.64 -38.13
CA LEU A 127 1.57 -20.47 -39.20
C LEU A 127 2.96 -21.02 -38.83
N GLN A 128 3.34 -20.95 -37.55
CA GLN A 128 4.58 -21.53 -37.02
C GLN A 128 4.54 -23.06 -36.98
N GLY A 129 3.36 -23.66 -36.87
CA GLY A 129 3.17 -25.11 -36.87
C GLY A 129 3.16 -25.76 -38.26
N ILE A 130 3.09 -24.97 -39.34
CA ILE A 130 3.02 -25.49 -40.71
C ILE A 130 4.43 -25.89 -41.19
N ARG A 131 4.60 -27.19 -41.53
CA ARG A 131 5.89 -27.75 -41.99
C ARG A 131 6.33 -27.18 -43.34
N GLU A 132 5.40 -26.98 -44.27
CA GLU A 132 5.65 -26.49 -45.63
C GLU A 132 4.69 -25.34 -45.96
N PRO A 133 5.00 -24.11 -45.49
CA PRO A 133 4.12 -22.97 -45.71
C PRO A 133 4.17 -22.49 -47.16
N SER A 134 3.02 -22.06 -47.69
CA SER A 134 2.93 -21.34 -48.96
C SER A 134 3.64 -19.98 -48.87
N ASP A 135 3.90 -19.34 -50.01
CA ASP A 135 4.56 -18.03 -50.00
C ASP A 135 3.71 -16.96 -49.33
N ASP A 136 2.39 -17.01 -49.48
CA ASP A 136 1.47 -16.10 -48.78
C ASP A 136 1.49 -16.35 -47.25
N GLN A 137 1.54 -17.61 -46.81
CA GLN A 137 1.67 -17.96 -45.40
C GLN A 137 3.01 -17.51 -44.80
N LYS A 138 4.10 -17.57 -45.59
CA LYS A 138 5.41 -17.04 -45.16
C LYS A 138 5.37 -15.53 -44.98
N ARG A 139 4.73 -14.80 -45.92
CA ARG A 139 4.58 -13.34 -45.83
C ARG A 139 3.75 -12.94 -44.61
N GLU A 140 2.58 -13.56 -44.43
CA GLU A 140 1.69 -13.30 -43.29
C GLU A 140 2.42 -13.53 -41.95
N ARG A 141 3.18 -14.63 -41.83
CA ARG A 141 4.00 -14.89 -40.65
C ARG A 141 5.03 -13.80 -40.41
N GLN A 142 5.76 -13.38 -41.45
CA GLN A 142 6.77 -12.32 -41.35
C GLN A 142 6.15 -10.98 -40.94
N GLU A 143 4.96 -10.66 -41.43
CA GLU A 143 4.22 -9.46 -41.05
C GLU A 143 3.86 -9.47 -39.56
N LEU A 144 3.30 -10.58 -39.06
CA LEU A 144 2.94 -10.73 -37.65
C LEU A 144 4.16 -10.70 -36.71
N GLU A 145 5.25 -11.39 -37.09
CA GLU A 145 6.52 -11.35 -36.35
C GLU A 145 7.13 -9.94 -36.34
N SER A 146 7.03 -9.21 -37.45
CA SER A 146 7.48 -7.83 -37.56
C SER A 146 6.66 -6.90 -36.68
N LEU A 147 5.33 -7.04 -36.66
CA LEU A 147 4.44 -6.29 -35.79
C LEU A 147 4.78 -6.50 -34.32
N GLU A 148 4.87 -7.76 -33.89
CA GLU A 148 5.25 -8.10 -32.51
C GLU A 148 6.60 -7.48 -32.13
N LYS A 149 7.62 -7.66 -32.98
CA LYS A 149 8.96 -7.11 -32.74
C LYS A 149 8.94 -5.58 -32.67
N SER A 150 8.23 -4.92 -33.58
CA SER A 150 8.12 -3.46 -33.63
C SER A 150 7.37 -2.87 -32.44
N ASN A 151 6.47 -3.65 -31.83
CA ASN A 151 5.67 -3.26 -30.68
C ASN A 151 6.38 -3.55 -29.34
N SER A 152 7.38 -4.44 -29.30
CA SER A 152 8.07 -4.89 -28.08
C SER A 152 8.48 -3.76 -27.12
N SER A 153 9.19 -2.74 -27.61
CA SER A 153 9.63 -1.61 -26.78
C SER A 153 8.45 -0.77 -26.26
N ARG A 154 7.43 -0.54 -27.10
CA ARG A 154 6.22 0.19 -26.71
C ARG A 154 5.40 -0.58 -25.66
N LEU A 155 5.31 -1.90 -25.78
CA LEU A 155 4.64 -2.76 -24.80
C LEU A 155 5.40 -2.79 -23.47
N GLN A 156 6.73 -2.81 -23.51
CA GLN A 156 7.55 -2.72 -22.31
C GLN A 156 7.35 -1.38 -21.59
N GLN A 157 7.36 -0.27 -22.33
CA GLN A 157 7.09 1.06 -21.78
C GLN A 157 5.68 1.16 -21.20
N LEU A 158 4.67 0.67 -21.93
CA LEU A 158 3.29 0.61 -21.43
C LEU A 158 3.19 -0.19 -20.12
N GLY A 159 3.87 -1.35 -20.05
CA GLY A 159 3.91 -2.17 -18.84
C GLY A 159 4.57 -1.44 -17.66
N GLN A 160 5.69 -0.74 -17.90
CA GLN A 160 6.36 0.06 -16.88
C GLN A 160 5.48 1.22 -16.39
N ASP A 161 4.79 1.91 -17.30
CA ASP A 161 3.91 3.03 -16.96
C ASP A 161 2.69 2.57 -16.17
N LEU A 162 2.08 1.45 -16.55
CA LEU A 162 0.97 0.83 -15.80
C LEU A 162 1.44 0.39 -14.41
N ALA A 163 2.59 -0.27 -14.30
CA ALA A 163 3.14 -0.69 -13.02
C ALA A 163 3.43 0.51 -12.11
N ARG A 164 4.05 1.57 -12.65
CA ARG A 164 4.35 2.81 -11.93
C ARG A 164 3.06 3.47 -11.40
N LYS A 165 2.10 3.74 -12.28
CA LYS A 165 0.82 4.38 -11.92
C LYS A 165 0.02 3.56 -10.90
N GLY A 166 -0.04 2.24 -11.10
CA GLY A 166 -0.70 1.31 -10.19
C GLY A 166 -0.06 1.35 -8.80
N ASN A 167 1.27 1.20 -8.72
CA ASN A 167 1.99 1.19 -7.46
C ASN A 167 1.91 2.52 -6.72
N GLU A 168 2.01 3.65 -7.42
CA GLU A 168 1.88 4.99 -6.83
C GLU A 168 0.50 5.18 -6.20
N THR A 169 -0.57 4.83 -6.92
CA THR A 169 -1.95 4.94 -6.42
C THR A 169 -2.18 4.00 -5.25
N PHE A 170 -1.77 2.73 -5.37
CA PHE A 170 -1.95 1.74 -4.32
C PHE A 170 -1.17 2.09 -3.05
N SER A 171 0.07 2.58 -3.17
CA SER A 171 0.88 2.97 -2.02
C SER A 171 0.28 4.15 -1.24
N LYS A 172 -0.28 5.14 -1.95
CA LYS A 172 -0.99 6.26 -1.32
C LYS A 172 -2.21 5.80 -0.53
N LEU A 173 -3.04 4.94 -1.14
CA LEU A 173 -4.21 4.38 -0.48
C LEU A 173 -3.82 3.52 0.72
N LEU A 174 -2.76 2.72 0.60
CA LEU A 174 -2.27 1.90 1.70
C LEU A 174 -1.77 2.74 2.88
N ALA A 175 -1.06 3.85 2.63
CA ALA A 175 -0.62 4.77 3.67
C ALA A 175 -1.82 5.40 4.41
N GLU A 176 -2.87 5.79 3.68
CA GLU A 176 -4.12 6.28 4.28
C GLU A 176 -4.80 5.21 5.14
N LEU A 177 -4.88 3.96 4.65
CA LEU A 177 -5.45 2.84 5.40
C LEU A 177 -4.66 2.55 6.68
N GLN A 178 -3.33 2.61 6.63
CA GLN A 178 -2.46 2.45 7.80
C GLN A 178 -2.69 3.55 8.84
N ASP A 179 -2.85 4.80 8.41
CA ASP A 179 -3.16 5.92 9.31
C ASP A 179 -4.53 5.74 9.97
N ASN A 180 -5.55 5.32 9.20
CA ASN A 180 -6.88 5.02 9.73
C ASN A 180 -6.87 3.90 10.77
N VAL A 181 -6.16 2.81 10.49
CA VAL A 181 -5.96 1.69 11.43
C VAL A 181 -5.28 2.18 12.72
N ARG A 182 -4.22 2.98 12.59
CA ARG A 182 -3.49 3.52 13.75
C ARG A 182 -4.39 4.42 14.61
N LYS A 183 -5.19 5.28 13.99
CA LYS A 183 -6.15 6.16 14.68
C LYS A 183 -7.22 5.32 15.40
N ALA A 184 -7.80 4.33 14.73
CA ALA A 184 -8.80 3.46 15.32
C ALA A 184 -8.26 2.66 16.52
N ILE A 185 -7.00 2.18 16.44
CA ILE A 185 -6.31 1.55 17.58
C ILE A 185 -6.18 2.55 18.74
N ALA A 186 -5.73 3.78 18.47
CA ALA A 186 -5.53 4.80 19.50
C ALA A 186 -6.85 5.21 20.18
N GLU A 187 -7.92 5.39 19.39
CA GLU A 187 -9.26 5.71 19.90
C GLU A 187 -9.82 4.55 20.76
N THR A 188 -9.67 3.31 20.30
CA THR A 188 -10.10 2.13 21.07
C THR A 188 -9.30 1.99 22.37
N ALA A 189 -7.98 2.21 22.32
CA ALA A 189 -7.12 2.19 23.49
C ALA A 189 -7.52 3.27 24.50
N GLN A 190 -7.82 4.49 24.04
CA GLN A 190 -8.29 5.57 24.90
C GLN A 190 -9.64 5.24 25.54
N ALA A 191 -10.61 4.76 24.74
CA ALA A 191 -11.95 4.40 25.23
C ALA A 191 -11.91 3.30 26.30
N LYS A 192 -10.97 2.35 26.19
CA LYS A 192 -10.77 1.26 27.15
C LYS A 192 -9.70 1.55 28.21
N SER A 193 -9.17 2.77 28.26
CA SER A 193 -8.10 3.17 29.19
C SER A 193 -6.87 2.26 29.14
N LEU A 194 -6.53 1.71 27.96
CA LEU A 194 -5.35 0.89 27.74
C LEU A 194 -4.10 1.77 27.65
N LYS A 195 -3.00 1.32 28.26
CA LYS A 195 -1.68 1.97 28.20
C LYS A 195 -0.77 1.35 27.14
N LEU A 196 -1.06 0.12 26.71
CA LEU A 196 -0.29 -0.61 25.71
C LEU A 196 -1.23 -1.46 24.85
N VAL A 197 -0.99 -1.46 23.54
CA VAL A 197 -1.62 -2.38 22.59
C VAL A 197 -0.53 -3.18 21.90
N LEU A 198 -0.64 -4.50 21.93
CA LEU A 198 0.31 -5.42 21.31
C LEU A 198 -0.26 -6.04 20.03
N ASP A 199 0.60 -6.31 19.06
CA ASP A 199 0.26 -7.13 17.91
C ASP A 199 0.24 -8.61 18.33
N LYS A 200 -0.86 -9.31 18.04
CA LYS A 200 -1.06 -10.73 18.36
C LYS A 200 0.06 -11.62 17.82
N LYS A 201 0.68 -11.29 16.68
CA LYS A 201 1.80 -12.05 16.12
C LYS A 201 3.02 -12.13 17.03
N ARG A 202 3.14 -11.21 17.98
CA ARG A 202 4.26 -11.13 18.93
C ARG A 202 3.94 -11.80 20.27
N LEU A 203 2.73 -12.33 20.42
CA LEU A 203 2.27 -12.96 21.64
C LEU A 203 2.35 -14.47 21.51
N LEU A 204 2.91 -15.14 22.52
CA LEU A 204 2.82 -16.59 22.66
C LEU A 204 1.47 -17.00 23.25
N TRP A 205 0.97 -16.19 24.18
CA TRP A 205 -0.32 -16.38 24.85
C TRP A 205 -0.79 -15.06 25.43
N ALA A 206 -2.11 -14.82 25.40
CA ALA A 206 -2.80 -13.75 26.10
C ALA A 206 -4.25 -14.19 26.34
N ASP A 207 -4.88 -13.63 27.37
CA ASP A 207 -6.30 -13.87 27.63
C ASP A 207 -7.17 -13.21 26.55
N ALA A 208 -8.13 -13.93 25.97
CA ALA A 208 -8.96 -13.41 24.88
C ALA A 208 -9.82 -12.19 25.27
N THR A 209 -10.08 -11.98 26.57
CA THR A 209 -10.86 -10.84 27.08
C THR A 209 -10.17 -9.49 26.91
N ILE A 210 -8.85 -9.48 26.67
CA ILE A 210 -8.08 -8.25 26.39
C ILE A 210 -7.82 -8.04 24.89
N GLU A 211 -8.39 -8.87 24.02
CA GLU A 211 -8.39 -8.65 22.57
C GLU A 211 -9.32 -7.49 22.20
N ILE A 212 -8.86 -6.60 21.33
CA ILE A 212 -9.62 -5.42 20.90
C ILE A 212 -9.86 -5.36 19.38
N THR A 213 -9.54 -6.42 18.64
CA THR A 213 -9.65 -6.50 17.18
C THR A 213 -11.05 -6.11 16.68
N GLU A 214 -12.10 -6.72 17.24
CA GLU A 214 -13.50 -6.48 16.84
C GLU A 214 -13.98 -5.04 17.12
N ASP A 215 -13.49 -4.43 18.21
CA ASP A 215 -13.87 -3.06 18.55
C ASP A 215 -13.25 -2.07 17.55
N ILE A 216 -12.00 -2.31 17.14
CA ILE A 216 -11.33 -1.52 16.11
C ILE A 216 -12.00 -1.74 14.75
N LEU A 217 -12.35 -2.98 14.40
CA LEU A 217 -13.07 -3.28 13.15
C LEU A 217 -14.39 -2.54 13.05
N LYS A 218 -15.19 -2.54 14.12
CA LYS A 218 -16.45 -1.79 14.16
C LYS A 218 -16.24 -0.31 13.93
N LEU A 219 -15.22 0.27 14.55
CA LEU A 219 -14.87 1.68 14.38
C LEU A 219 -14.42 2.00 12.95
N LEU A 220 -13.59 1.13 12.35
CA LEU A 220 -13.09 1.30 10.98
C LEU A 220 -14.19 1.18 9.93
N ASN A 221 -15.15 0.27 10.11
CA ASN A 221 -16.23 0.02 9.15
C ASN A 221 -17.48 0.90 9.38
N ALA A 222 -17.50 1.73 10.43
CA ALA A 222 -18.56 2.71 10.67
C ALA A 222 -18.38 4.01 9.86
N HIS A 223 -17.25 4.17 9.17
CA HIS A 223 -16.82 5.36 8.42
C HIS A 223 -16.35 4.98 7.01
#